data_AF-F6V7C8-F1
#
_entry.id   AF-F6V7C8-F1
#
_cell.length_a   1.000
_cell.length_b   1.000
_cell.length_c   1.000
_cell.angle_alpha   90.00
_cell.angle_beta   90.00
_cell.angle_gamma   90.00
#
_symmetry.space_group_name_H-M   'P 1'
#
loop_
_entity.id
_entity.type
_entity.pdbx_description
1 polymer ?
#
loop_
_entity_poly.entity_id
_entity_poly.type
_entity_poly.pdbx_seq_one_letter_code
_entity_poly.pdbx_strand_id
1 'polypeptide(L)'
;MLRSLSLSDDSERYWKEKKYDMALDLFLDMLRNSANDADALLVNGLKAAHCLYALGRSKEGDAQLQLALSGATDYARFRNCRMVAQNVLQVTKKYFETSQSVRGVLIMQYCVRLYTVLPRKEAAVEGLYKCTEVVRKGYKYQYNRHDHVLSLFDKMTSILQQREYLDSAPVLAGAALHGIAYICDDLH
;
A
#
# COMPACT_ATOMS: atom_id res chain seq x y z
N MET A 1 -16.22 11.88 18.97
CA MET A 1 -14.78 12.17 18.76
C MET A 1 -13.87 11.36 19.68
N LEU A 2 -14.08 11.33 21.00
CA LEU A 2 -13.20 10.55 21.91
C LEU A 2 -13.26 9.02 21.69
N ARG A 3 -14.47 8.45 21.50
CA ARG A 3 -14.63 7.00 21.21
C ARG A 3 -14.03 6.56 19.87
N SER A 4 -14.05 7.41 18.85
CA SER A 4 -13.47 7.07 17.54
C SER A 4 -11.93 7.10 17.56
N LEU A 5 -11.34 7.99 18.37
CA LEU A 5 -9.89 8.02 18.61
C LEU A 5 -9.44 6.75 19.36
N SER A 6 -10.17 6.35 20.42
CA SER A 6 -9.82 5.12 21.16
C SER A 6 -9.95 3.86 20.30
N LEU A 7 -10.99 3.75 19.47
CA LEU A 7 -11.17 2.61 18.56
C LEU A 7 -10.06 2.52 17.50
N SER A 8 -9.63 3.66 16.94
CA SER A 8 -8.53 3.72 16.00
C SER A 8 -7.22 3.26 16.65
N ASP A 9 -6.90 3.76 17.84
CA ASP A 9 -5.66 3.39 18.53
C ASP A 9 -5.64 1.91 18.96
N ASP A 10 -6.79 1.39 19.44
CA ASP A 10 -6.92 -0.01 19.84
C ASP A 10 -6.82 -0.97 18.64
N SER A 11 -7.47 -0.66 17.52
CA SER A 11 -7.38 -1.46 16.29
C SER A 11 -5.96 -1.52 15.74
N GLU A 12 -5.25 -0.39 15.68
CA GLU A 12 -3.84 -0.35 15.25
C GLU A 12 -2.93 -1.13 16.20
N ARG A 13 -3.16 -1.02 17.51
CA ARG A 13 -2.38 -1.76 18.52
C ARG A 13 -2.56 -3.26 18.35
N TYR A 14 -3.80 -3.74 18.30
CA TYR A 14 -4.08 -5.17 18.13
C TYR A 14 -3.54 -5.71 16.81
N TRP A 15 -3.64 -4.94 15.73
CA TRP A 15 -3.08 -5.32 14.44
C TRP A 15 -1.55 -5.45 14.49
N LYS A 16 -0.84 -4.51 15.13
CA LYS A 16 0.62 -4.58 15.32
C LYS A 16 1.04 -5.74 16.23
N GLU A 17 0.24 -6.05 17.25
CA GLU A 17 0.44 -7.17 18.17
C GLU A 17 0.01 -8.52 17.60
N LYS A 18 -0.43 -8.58 16.33
CA LYS A 18 -0.93 -9.80 15.64
C LYS A 18 -2.17 -10.43 16.29
N LYS A 19 -2.93 -9.66 17.07
CA LYS A 19 -4.25 -10.02 17.60
C LYS A 19 -5.31 -9.77 16.53
N TYR A 20 -5.20 -10.51 15.42
CA TYR A 20 -5.95 -10.23 14.19
C TYR A 20 -7.46 -10.36 14.32
N ASP A 21 -7.95 -11.24 15.21
CA ASP A 21 -9.38 -11.40 15.47
C ASP A 21 -9.97 -10.11 16.08
N MET A 22 -9.37 -9.63 17.17
CA MET A 22 -9.76 -8.38 17.84
C MET A 22 -9.59 -7.16 16.93
N ALA A 23 -8.51 -7.12 16.14
CA ALA A 23 -8.28 -6.04 15.20
C ALA A 23 -9.35 -6.02 14.09
N LEU A 24 -9.72 -7.20 13.57
CA LEU A 24 -10.72 -7.34 12.52
C LEU A 24 -12.08 -6.81 12.96
N ASP A 25 -12.55 -7.18 14.15
CA ASP A 25 -13.83 -6.71 14.68
C ASP A 25 -13.88 -5.17 14.72
N LEU A 26 -12.82 -4.55 15.23
CA LEU A 26 -12.72 -3.09 15.31
C LEU A 26 -12.66 -2.44 13.92
N PHE A 27 -11.91 -3.01 12.96
CA PHE A 27 -11.87 -2.47 11.60
C PHE A 27 -13.23 -2.60 10.90
N LEU A 28 -13.96 -3.71 11.08
CA LEU A 28 -15.30 -3.88 10.53
C LEU A 28 -16.29 -2.88 11.13
N ASP A 29 -16.22 -2.63 12.44
CA ASP A 29 -17.04 -1.60 13.09
C ASP A 29 -16.69 -0.19 12.61
N MET A 30 -15.41 0.12 12.43
CA MET A 30 -14.99 1.39 11.83
C MET A 30 -15.50 1.55 10.40
N LEU A 31 -15.48 0.49 9.58
CA LEU A 31 -16.02 0.50 8.22
C LEU A 31 -17.52 0.80 8.19
N ARG A 32 -18.31 0.18 9.07
CA ARG A 32 -19.75 0.46 9.20
C ARG A 32 -20.04 1.93 9.54
N ASN A 33 -19.20 2.52 10.40
CA ASN A 33 -19.35 3.90 10.84
C ASN A 33 -18.76 4.94 9.87
N SER A 34 -17.98 4.51 8.87
CA SER A 34 -17.24 5.39 7.95
C SER A 34 -17.76 5.34 6.51
N ALA A 35 -19.05 5.03 6.30
CA ALA A 35 -19.63 4.78 4.98
C ALA A 35 -19.43 5.90 3.93
N ASN A 36 -19.16 7.14 4.37
CA ASN A 36 -18.93 8.29 3.49
C ASN A 36 -17.47 8.78 3.45
N ASP A 37 -16.55 8.10 4.14
CA ASP A 37 -15.14 8.49 4.20
C ASP A 37 -14.28 7.54 3.36
N ALA A 38 -13.95 7.95 2.13
CA ALA A 38 -13.19 7.15 1.19
C ALA A 38 -11.80 6.75 1.72
N ASP A 39 -11.13 7.64 2.45
CA ASP A 39 -9.81 7.39 3.05
C ASP A 39 -9.93 6.23 4.07
N ALA A 40 -10.93 6.32 4.96
CA ALA A 40 -11.18 5.33 6.00
C ALA A 40 -11.64 3.99 5.41
N LEU A 41 -12.52 4.00 4.40
CA LEU A 41 -12.99 2.78 3.73
C LEU A 41 -11.84 2.02 3.07
N LEU A 42 -10.94 2.73 2.37
CA LEU A 42 -9.78 2.12 1.76
C LEU A 42 -8.83 1.54 2.83
N VAL A 43 -8.38 2.36 3.78
CA VAL A 43 -7.32 1.94 4.71
C VAL A 43 -7.83 0.85 5.65
N ASN A 44 -9.00 1.01 6.26
CA ASN A 44 -9.56 0.00 7.17
C ASN A 44 -9.98 -1.26 6.40
N GLY A 45 -10.45 -1.12 5.15
CA GLY A 45 -10.77 -2.25 4.29
C GLY A 45 -9.54 -3.09 3.98
N LEU A 46 -8.40 -2.47 3.64
CA LEU A 46 -7.15 -3.19 3.42
C LEU A 46 -6.61 -3.90 4.68
N LYS A 47 -6.78 -3.29 5.86
CA LYS A 47 -6.38 -3.87 7.15
C LYS A 47 -7.31 -5.02 7.58
N ALA A 48 -8.62 -4.88 7.39
CA ALA A 48 -9.58 -5.96 7.61
C ALA A 48 -9.28 -7.15 6.68
N ALA A 49 -9.04 -6.90 5.39
CA ALA A 49 -8.61 -7.93 4.44
C ALA A 49 -7.33 -8.64 4.91
N HIS A 50 -6.34 -7.87 5.39
CA HIS A 50 -5.08 -8.42 5.92
C HIS A 50 -5.31 -9.37 7.09
N CYS A 51 -6.15 -8.96 8.04
CA CYS A 51 -6.51 -9.75 9.21
C CYS A 51 -7.23 -11.04 8.79
N LEU A 52 -8.19 -10.96 7.85
CA LEU A 52 -8.88 -12.14 7.31
C LEU A 52 -7.91 -13.15 6.70
N TYR A 53 -6.92 -12.70 5.91
CA TYR A 53 -5.89 -13.60 5.38
C TYR A 53 -5.03 -14.22 6.47
N ALA A 54 -4.62 -13.43 7.47
CA ALA A 54 -3.82 -13.92 8.58
C ALA A 54 -4.57 -14.96 9.45
N LEU A 55 -5.90 -14.89 9.47
CA LEU A 55 -6.78 -15.87 10.11
C LEU A 55 -7.15 -17.05 9.19
N GLY A 56 -6.59 -17.14 7.99
CA GLY A 56 -6.89 -18.21 7.02
C GLY A 56 -8.19 -18.05 6.24
N ARG A 57 -8.94 -16.96 6.46
CA ARG A 57 -10.25 -16.66 5.83
C ARG A 57 -10.06 -16.00 4.47
N SER A 58 -9.37 -16.69 3.56
CA SER A 58 -8.89 -16.10 2.30
C SER A 58 -10.01 -15.57 1.39
N LYS A 59 -11.14 -16.29 1.26
CA LYS A 59 -12.27 -15.85 0.40
C LYS A 59 -12.87 -14.53 0.88
N GLU A 60 -13.03 -14.38 2.19
CA GLU A 60 -13.55 -13.15 2.80
C GLU A 60 -12.53 -12.02 2.69
N GLY A 61 -11.25 -12.34 2.87
CA GLY A 61 -10.17 -11.38 2.64
C GLY A 61 -10.17 -10.84 1.20
N ASP A 62 -10.34 -11.71 0.20
CA ASP A 62 -10.40 -11.32 -1.22
C ASP A 62 -11.63 -10.42 -1.50
N ALA A 63 -12.79 -10.73 -0.93
CA ALA A 63 -13.99 -9.90 -1.05
C ALA A 63 -13.77 -8.51 -0.41
N GLN A 64 -13.18 -8.46 0.78
CA GLN A 64 -12.91 -7.21 1.48
C GLN A 64 -11.85 -6.37 0.76
N LEU A 65 -10.81 -7.01 0.20
CA LEU A 65 -9.78 -6.36 -0.60
C LEU A 65 -10.38 -5.73 -1.87
N GLN A 66 -11.23 -6.47 -2.57
CA GLN A 66 -11.93 -5.97 -3.76
C GLN A 66 -12.82 -4.77 -3.43
N LEU A 67 -13.59 -4.83 -2.35
CA LEU A 67 -14.42 -3.71 -1.89
C LEU A 67 -13.57 -2.47 -1.58
N ALA A 68 -12.46 -2.64 -0.86
CA ALA A 68 -11.55 -1.54 -0.50
C ALA A 68 -10.96 -0.87 -1.74
N LEU A 69 -10.51 -1.64 -2.73
CA LEU A 69 -9.86 -1.11 -3.93
C LEU A 69 -10.86 -0.54 -4.97
N SER A 70 -12.05 -1.12 -5.07
CA SER A 70 -13.09 -0.63 -5.99
C SER A 70 -13.74 0.67 -5.51
N GLY A 71 -13.91 0.85 -4.20
CA GLY A 71 -14.42 2.10 -3.62
C GLY A 71 -13.46 3.29 -3.76
N ALA A 72 -12.21 3.01 -4.14
CA ALA A 72 -11.10 3.94 -4.11
C ALA A 72 -10.70 4.50 -5.49
N THR A 73 -11.36 4.07 -6.58
CA THR A 73 -10.95 4.39 -7.96
C THR A 73 -11.00 5.86 -8.34
N ASP A 74 -11.70 6.70 -7.57
CA ASP A 74 -11.76 8.14 -7.78
C ASP A 74 -10.84 8.89 -6.79
N TYR A 75 -9.62 9.17 -7.24
CA TYR A 75 -8.58 9.84 -6.45
C TYR A 75 -8.96 11.25 -5.99
N ALA A 76 -9.90 11.91 -6.68
CA ALA A 76 -10.37 13.24 -6.32
C ALA A 76 -11.19 13.23 -5.01
N ARG A 77 -11.64 12.06 -4.56
CA ARG A 77 -12.40 11.89 -3.32
C ARG A 77 -11.51 11.84 -2.08
N PHE A 78 -10.19 11.69 -2.23
CA PHE A 78 -9.27 11.65 -1.09
C PHE A 78 -8.97 13.05 -0.58
N ARG A 79 -9.28 13.31 0.69
CA ARG A 79 -9.02 14.62 1.32
C ARG A 79 -7.52 14.92 1.40
N ASN A 80 -6.71 13.87 1.60
CA ASN A 80 -5.26 13.98 1.66
C ASN A 80 -4.61 12.74 1.02
N CYS A 81 -4.47 12.77 -0.31
CA CYS A 81 -3.89 11.67 -1.08
C CYS A 81 -2.49 11.26 -0.59
N ARG A 82 -1.67 12.21 -0.08
CA ARG A 82 -0.33 11.90 0.47
C ARG A 82 -0.44 11.04 1.73
N MET A 83 -1.31 11.41 2.66
CA MET A 83 -1.53 10.65 3.90
C MET A 83 -2.14 9.28 3.61
N VAL A 84 -3.10 9.21 2.68
CA VAL A 84 -3.68 7.94 2.24
C VAL A 84 -2.61 7.04 1.63
N ALA A 85 -1.77 7.57 0.73
CA ALA A 85 -0.67 6.81 0.13
C ALA A 85 0.31 6.26 1.18
N GLN A 86 0.64 7.06 2.19
CA GLN A 86 1.50 6.64 3.30
C GLN A 86 0.85 5.51 4.12
N ASN A 87 -0.44 5.61 4.43
CA ASN A 87 -1.16 4.57 5.15
C ASN A 87 -1.25 3.27 4.33
N VAL A 88 -1.57 3.36 3.04
CA VAL A 88 -1.59 2.21 2.12
C VAL A 88 -0.20 1.56 2.05
N LEU A 89 0.87 2.36 2.01
CA LEU A 89 2.25 1.86 2.03
C LEU A 89 2.56 1.06 3.32
N GLN A 90 2.12 1.57 4.48
CA GLN A 90 2.28 0.86 5.76
C GLN A 90 1.52 -0.46 5.79
N VAL A 91 0.29 -0.49 5.26
CA VAL A 91 -0.49 -1.72 5.14
C VAL A 91 0.20 -2.72 4.21
N THR A 92 0.67 -2.25 3.06
CA THR A 92 1.41 -3.08 2.09
C THR A 92 2.63 -3.73 2.71
N LYS A 93 3.37 -3.01 3.56
CA LYS A 93 4.50 -3.56 4.30
C LYS A 93 4.10 -4.75 5.17
N LYS A 94 2.93 -4.72 5.81
CA LYS A 94 2.42 -5.85 6.61
C LYS A 94 2.06 -7.07 5.77
N TYR A 95 1.57 -6.89 4.54
CA TYR A 95 1.37 -8.00 3.62
C TYR A 95 2.70 -8.70 3.29
N PHE A 96 3.78 -7.95 3.05
CA PHE A 96 5.10 -8.54 2.85
C PHE A 96 5.65 -9.23 4.10
N GLU A 97 5.51 -8.61 5.29
CA GLU A 97 5.95 -9.20 6.57
C GLU A 97 5.21 -10.51 6.94
N THR A 98 4.06 -10.77 6.32
CA THR A 98 3.22 -11.96 6.56
C THR A 98 3.21 -12.93 5.37
N SER A 99 4.20 -12.83 4.49
CA SER A 99 4.37 -13.70 3.31
C SER A 99 3.20 -13.66 2.31
N GLN A 100 2.42 -12.59 2.31
CA GLN A 100 1.31 -12.37 1.37
C GLN A 100 1.76 -11.51 0.19
N SER A 101 2.92 -11.84 -0.39
CA SER A 101 3.65 -10.94 -1.29
C SER A 101 2.92 -10.60 -2.58
N VAL A 102 2.17 -11.53 -3.17
CA VAL A 102 1.35 -11.28 -4.38
C VAL A 102 0.32 -10.18 -4.13
N ARG A 103 -0.37 -10.24 -2.98
CA ARG A 103 -1.37 -9.23 -2.58
C ARG A 103 -0.70 -7.91 -2.23
N GLY A 104 0.44 -7.96 -1.55
CA GLY A 104 1.28 -6.79 -1.29
C GLY A 104 1.65 -6.04 -2.57
N VAL A 105 2.06 -6.74 -3.63
CA VAL A 105 2.39 -6.11 -4.92
C VAL A 105 1.16 -5.45 -5.56
N LEU A 106 0.01 -6.10 -5.52
CA LEU A 106 -1.24 -5.54 -6.05
C LEU A 106 -1.64 -4.24 -5.33
N ILE A 107 -1.53 -4.22 -4.00
CA ILE A 107 -1.79 -3.00 -3.21
C ILE A 107 -0.70 -1.94 -3.48
N MET A 108 0.56 -2.36 -3.69
CA MET A 108 1.64 -1.44 -4.05
C MET A 108 1.40 -0.74 -5.39
N GLN A 109 0.89 -1.44 -6.40
CA GLN A 109 0.52 -0.83 -7.68
C GLN A 109 -0.52 0.29 -7.49
N TYR A 110 -1.43 0.12 -6.54
CA TYR A 110 -2.39 1.15 -6.17
C TYR A 110 -1.72 2.31 -5.42
N CYS A 111 -0.82 2.02 -4.48
CA CYS A 111 -0.02 3.02 -3.76
C CYS A 111 0.80 3.90 -4.70
N VAL A 112 1.45 3.31 -5.71
CA VAL A 112 2.18 4.03 -6.75
C VAL A 112 1.26 5.01 -7.49
N ARG A 113 0.03 4.61 -7.83
CA ARG A 113 -0.94 5.52 -8.46
C ARG A 113 -1.27 6.72 -7.56
N LEU A 114 -1.49 6.48 -6.26
CA LEU A 114 -1.74 7.56 -5.29
C LEU A 114 -0.58 8.57 -5.20
N TYR A 115 0.67 8.11 -5.28
CA TYR A 115 1.81 9.02 -5.29
C TYR A 115 1.93 9.80 -6.61
N THR A 116 1.60 9.19 -7.76
CA THR A 116 1.69 9.85 -9.07
C THR A 116 0.69 10.98 -9.27
N VAL A 117 -0.45 10.95 -8.58
CA VAL A 117 -1.47 12.01 -8.65
C VAL A 117 -1.17 13.19 -7.72
N LEU A 118 -0.08 13.14 -6.94
CA LEU A 118 0.29 14.26 -6.09
C LEU A 118 0.67 15.49 -6.93
N PRO A 119 0.23 16.71 -6.57
CA PRO A 119 0.54 17.92 -7.33
C PRO A 119 2.03 18.23 -7.40
N ARG A 120 2.79 17.87 -6.36
CA ARG A 120 4.23 18.12 -6.28
C ARG A 120 5.01 16.88 -6.72
N LYS A 121 5.74 17.00 -7.84
CA LYS A 121 6.54 15.91 -8.43
C LYS A 121 7.61 15.40 -7.48
N GLU A 122 8.27 16.28 -6.73
CA GLU A 122 9.23 15.89 -5.68
C GLU A 122 8.60 14.94 -4.64
N ALA A 123 7.38 15.25 -4.17
CA ALA A 123 6.68 14.41 -3.21
C ALA A 123 6.24 13.07 -3.82
N ALA A 124 5.92 13.05 -5.11
CA ALA A 124 5.67 11.82 -5.84
C ALA A 124 6.95 10.97 -5.91
N VAL A 125 8.10 11.55 -6.28
CA VAL A 125 9.40 10.85 -6.32
C VAL A 125 9.77 10.30 -4.93
N GLU A 126 9.61 11.08 -3.86
CA GLU A 126 9.82 10.62 -2.48
C GLU A 126 8.96 9.38 -2.16
N GLY A 127 7.69 9.41 -2.56
CA GLY A 127 6.77 8.29 -2.40
C GLY A 127 7.18 7.06 -3.20
N LEU A 128 7.53 7.23 -4.47
CA LEU A 128 7.98 6.14 -5.35
C LEU A 128 9.28 5.50 -4.84
N TYR A 129 10.23 6.30 -4.37
CA TYR A 129 11.44 5.80 -3.73
C TYR A 129 11.11 4.91 -2.51
N LYS A 130 10.19 5.34 -1.64
CA LYS A 130 9.73 4.52 -0.50
C LYS A 130 9.04 3.24 -0.96
N CYS A 131 8.26 3.27 -2.04
CA CYS A 131 7.67 2.07 -2.63
C CYS A 131 8.76 1.09 -3.08
N THR A 132 9.80 1.56 -3.78
CA THR A 132 10.94 0.73 -4.19
C THR A 132 11.60 0.07 -2.98
N GLU A 133 11.87 0.83 -1.91
CA GLU A 133 12.49 0.31 -0.69
C GLU A 133 11.66 -0.80 -0.03
N VAL A 134 10.33 -0.65 -0.01
CA VAL A 134 9.44 -1.67 0.56
C VAL A 134 9.41 -2.93 -0.29
N VAL A 135 9.31 -2.81 -1.62
CA VAL A 135 9.33 -3.99 -2.52
C VAL A 135 10.68 -4.70 -2.44
N ARG A 136 11.79 -3.96 -2.41
CA ARG A 136 13.16 -4.50 -2.26
C ARG A 136 13.30 -5.33 -0.99
N LYS A 137 12.78 -4.83 0.14
CA LYS A 137 12.81 -5.57 1.41
C LYS A 137 11.90 -6.80 1.36
N GLY A 138 10.72 -6.69 0.72
CA GLY A 138 9.81 -7.82 0.51
C GLY A 138 10.40 -8.91 -0.39
N TYR A 139 11.27 -8.54 -1.35
CA TYR A 139 11.90 -9.46 -2.30
C TYR A 139 12.83 -10.49 -1.68
N LYS A 140 13.45 -10.15 -0.55
CA LYS A 140 14.28 -11.11 0.20
C LYS A 140 13.50 -12.32 0.74
N TYR A 141 12.16 -12.32 0.69
CA TYR A 141 11.31 -13.35 1.28
C TYR A 141 10.62 -14.29 0.25
N GLN A 142 11.23 -14.51 -0.92
CA GLN A 142 10.80 -15.42 -2.00
C GLN A 142 9.46 -15.02 -2.67
N TYR A 143 9.56 -14.39 -3.85
CA TYR A 143 8.42 -14.24 -4.74
C TYR A 143 8.28 -15.45 -5.65
N ASN A 144 7.14 -16.14 -5.60
CA ASN A 144 6.82 -17.22 -6.53
C ASN A 144 6.27 -16.72 -7.89
N ARG A 145 6.10 -15.39 -8.07
CA ARG A 145 5.58 -14.77 -9.30
C ARG A 145 6.27 -13.44 -9.58
N HIS A 146 7.26 -13.49 -10.46
CA HIS A 146 8.11 -12.36 -10.82
C HIS A 146 7.41 -11.32 -11.70
N ASP A 147 6.44 -11.74 -12.54
CA ASP A 147 5.77 -10.88 -13.53
C ASP A 147 5.06 -9.66 -12.94
N HIS A 148 4.41 -9.80 -11.78
CA HIS A 148 3.70 -8.69 -11.14
C HIS A 148 4.67 -7.64 -10.56
N VAL A 149 5.83 -8.09 -10.09
CA VAL A 149 6.89 -7.21 -9.57
C VAL A 149 7.55 -6.47 -10.73
N LEU A 150 7.89 -7.18 -11.82
CA LEU A 150 8.43 -6.57 -13.04
C LEU A 150 7.47 -5.53 -13.62
N SER A 151 6.18 -5.85 -13.76
CA SER A 151 5.17 -4.90 -14.24
C SER A 151 5.03 -3.65 -13.34
N LEU A 152 5.16 -3.81 -12.02
CA LEU A 152 5.20 -2.68 -11.10
C LEU A 152 6.44 -1.81 -11.34
N PHE A 153 7.60 -2.42 -11.51
CA PHE A 153 8.86 -1.74 -11.75
C PHE A 153 8.91 -1.05 -13.11
N ASP A 154 8.42 -1.67 -14.18
CA ASP A 154 8.30 -1.03 -15.50
C ASP A 154 7.50 0.26 -15.41
N LYS A 155 6.37 0.22 -14.69
CA LYS A 155 5.55 1.40 -14.46
C LYS A 155 6.31 2.48 -13.68
N MET A 156 6.97 2.11 -12.58
CA MET A 156 7.72 3.07 -11.75
C MET A 156 8.89 3.68 -12.53
N THR A 157 9.63 2.88 -13.29
CA THR A 157 10.73 3.33 -14.16
C THR A 157 10.24 4.31 -15.21
N SER A 158 9.14 3.98 -15.91
CA SER A 158 8.53 4.86 -16.91
C SER A 158 8.14 6.22 -16.34
N ILE A 159 7.68 6.28 -15.08
CA ILE A 159 7.36 7.54 -14.39
C ILE A 159 8.65 8.28 -14.00
N LEU A 160 9.59 7.61 -13.34
CA LEU A 160 10.80 8.23 -12.79
C LEU A 160 11.76 8.74 -13.87
N GLN A 161 11.71 8.17 -15.07
CA GLN A 161 12.50 8.62 -16.23
C GLN A 161 11.91 9.85 -16.92
N GLN A 162 10.66 10.23 -16.65
CA GLN A 162 10.10 11.46 -17.19
C GLN A 162 10.82 12.66 -16.59
N ARG A 163 11.20 13.59 -17.47
CA ARG A 163 12.03 14.75 -17.12
C ARG A 163 11.47 15.55 -15.94
N GLU A 164 10.16 15.75 -15.87
CA GLU A 164 9.53 16.49 -14.77
C GLU A 164 9.71 15.85 -13.39
N TYR A 165 9.85 14.51 -13.31
CA TYR A 165 10.12 13.82 -12.06
C TYR A 165 11.62 13.79 -11.78
N LEU A 166 12.44 13.49 -12.79
CA LEU A 166 13.89 13.43 -12.67
C LEU A 166 14.48 14.77 -12.23
N ASP A 167 14.07 15.88 -12.85
CA ASP A 167 14.56 17.22 -12.54
C ASP A 167 14.07 17.70 -11.16
N SER A 168 12.93 17.18 -10.67
CA SER A 168 12.35 17.60 -9.38
C SER A 168 13.09 17.06 -8.16
N ALA A 169 13.68 15.86 -8.26
CA ALA A 169 14.39 15.19 -7.17
C ALA A 169 15.41 14.17 -7.71
N PRO A 170 16.48 14.62 -8.39
CA PRO A 170 17.34 13.76 -9.19
C PRO A 170 18.05 12.66 -8.38
N VAL A 171 18.47 12.98 -7.15
CA VAL A 171 19.14 12.01 -6.26
C VAL A 171 18.17 10.90 -5.85
N LEU A 172 16.93 11.23 -5.47
CA LEU A 172 15.94 10.24 -5.05
C LEU A 172 15.43 9.42 -6.25
N ALA A 173 15.20 10.06 -7.40
CA ALA A 173 14.81 9.38 -8.62
C ALA A 173 15.90 8.40 -9.08
N GLY A 174 17.17 8.84 -9.08
CA GLY A 174 18.31 7.98 -9.39
C GLY A 174 18.46 6.81 -8.42
N ALA A 175 18.32 7.04 -7.11
CA ALA A 175 18.37 5.99 -6.10
C ALA A 175 17.22 4.96 -6.26
N ALA A 176 16.01 5.43 -6.59
CA ALA A 176 14.87 4.57 -6.86
C ALA A 176 15.09 3.71 -8.12
N LEU A 177 15.55 4.31 -9.22
CA LEU A 177 15.86 3.61 -10.47
C LEU A 177 16.97 2.57 -10.29
N HIS A 178 18.05 2.93 -9.59
CA HIS A 178 19.12 2.01 -9.26
C HIS A 178 18.62 0.84 -8.39
N GLY A 179 17.77 1.13 -7.40
CA GLY A 179 17.16 0.10 -6.56
C GLY A 179 16.27 -0.87 -7.34
N ILE A 180 15.56 -0.37 -8.36
CA ILE A 180 14.75 -1.19 -9.27
C ILE A 180 15.66 -2.06 -10.15
N ALA A 181 16.68 -1.48 -10.79
CA ALA A 181 17.60 -2.19 -11.68
C ALA A 181 18.26 -3.38 -10.98
N TYR A 182 18.78 -3.17 -9.76
CA TYR A 182 19.40 -4.22 -8.96
C TYR A 182 18.46 -5.43 -8.73
N ILE A 183 17.17 -5.20 -8.46
CA ILE A 183 16.21 -6.29 -8.25
C ILE A 183 15.84 -6.96 -9.58
N CYS A 184 15.76 -6.20 -10.67
CA CYS A 184 15.50 -6.76 -11.99
C CYS A 184 16.65 -7.67 -12.45
N ASP A 185 17.91 -7.32 -12.14
CA ASP A 185 19.06 -8.17 -12.42
C ASP A 185 19.00 -9.49 -11.60
N ASP A 186 18.58 -9.43 -10.33
CA ASP A 186 18.35 -10.63 -9.49
C ASP A 186 17.17 -11.51 -9.94
N LEU A 187 16.34 -11.02 -10.88
CA LEU A 187 15.12 -11.68 -11.37
C LEU A 187 15.32 -12.41 -12.71
N HIS A 188 16.41 -12.14 -13.42
CA HIS A 188 16.76 -12.73 -14.73
C HIS A 188 17.87 -13.78 -14.59
#